data_AF-A0A355FT71-F1
#
_entry.id   AF-A0A355FT71-F1
#
_cell.length_a   1.000
_cell.length_b   1.000
_cell.length_c   1.000
_cell.angle_alpha   90.00
_cell.angle_beta   90.00
_cell.angle_gamma   90.00
#
_symmetry.space_group_name_H-M   'P 1'
#
loop_
_entity.id
_entity.type
_entity.pdbx_description
1 polymer ?
#
loop_
_entity_poly.entity_id
_entity_poly.type
_entity_poly.pdbx_seq_one_letter_code
_entity_poly.pdbx_strand_id
1 'polypeptide(L)'
;YDCDGVCLNDSDGDGVCDEFEIEGCTDPAACNYDEANSEEDGSCDFCSCGEPLSGYTLQVEEHAVGGIEGMTTYRFYIGMENASDFLSAMYGSLQNPLTVSTSEGFYNDTFATGATADGINPAFFPLFPSLEYDSWVTIGTSSQVTGAQVAASTVESNFQPWVGAFNSTSGMSGQDFAIDDWYGGAWYITNGAPNGVADAENQRVLIMQLTTAGDLSGTLNAQIFPDGIGADEIFKSFSFDGAGTFNANGESSSGAGNACGCTDPEASNYDEDAEYDNDSCLYPGCTDATACNYDASATTDDASCSYADEGYDCDGNCLVDTDGDGVCDQFEVPGCMDDTACNYDADATDADESCEYAEDGYDCDGNCLVDTDGDGVCDQFEVPGCMDDTACNYDANATDADESCEYAADGYDCDGNCLVDSDGDGVCDAFEIAGCMYVQANNYDAGATDDNGSCVFEGCMDEAAFNYNVYANASDGDCNLAPIADFNGDGVVQNQDLLDFLLAYGQTGPEWGGVDWVQAACNVVATPLEDLYTPTDYCAADEPVDVCAELGCMYPMASNYDPEATTESGDCVWTGCTDSEAFNYNPVANLEDDTCTYEICPDFNGDGQVQAQDLLDFLLAWGMTY
;
A
#
# COMPACT_ATOMS: atom_id res chain seq x y z
N TYR A 1 52.78 88.23 -6.74
CA TYR A 1 54.23 88.56 -6.71
C TYR A 1 54.49 89.95 -6.13
N ASP A 2 55.59 90.12 -5.40
CA ASP A 2 56.08 91.41 -4.93
C ASP A 2 56.83 92.19 -6.03
N CYS A 3 57.40 93.33 -5.68
CA CYS A 3 58.13 94.19 -6.61
C CYS A 3 59.42 93.57 -7.16
N ASP A 4 59.92 92.51 -6.53
CA ASP A 4 61.13 91.77 -6.89
C ASP A 4 60.79 90.45 -7.63
N GLY A 5 59.50 90.20 -7.89
CA GLY A 5 59.03 89.01 -8.60
C GLY A 5 58.90 87.76 -7.72
N VAL A 6 58.94 87.91 -6.39
CA VAL A 6 58.80 86.80 -5.44
C VAL A 6 57.34 86.62 -5.09
N CYS A 7 56.85 85.38 -5.06
CA CYS A 7 55.49 85.14 -4.65
C CYS A 7 55.27 85.48 -3.16
N LEU A 8 54.15 86.13 -2.84
CA LEU A 8 53.83 86.57 -1.48
C LEU A 8 52.94 85.58 -0.72
N ASN A 9 52.26 84.69 -1.45
CA ASN A 9 51.40 83.62 -0.94
C ASN A 9 51.57 82.43 -1.90
N ASP A 10 52.45 81.53 -1.49
CA ASP A 10 52.95 80.35 -2.19
C ASP A 10 52.98 79.26 -1.11
N SER A 11 51.86 78.54 -1.03
CA SER A 11 51.55 77.65 0.08
C SER A 11 52.32 76.33 0.01
N ASP A 12 52.62 75.84 -1.19
CA ASP A 12 53.31 74.59 -1.47
C ASP A 12 54.81 74.78 -1.83
N GLY A 13 55.22 76.01 -2.17
CA GLY A 13 56.61 76.41 -2.40
C GLY A 13 57.12 76.14 -3.80
N ASP A 14 56.24 75.94 -4.79
CA ASP A 14 56.59 75.60 -6.17
C ASP A 14 57.09 76.82 -6.98
N GLY A 15 56.88 78.03 -6.45
CA GLY A 15 57.31 79.30 -7.03
C GLY A 15 56.26 79.99 -7.91
N VAL A 16 55.08 79.40 -8.07
CA VAL A 16 53.85 80.05 -8.54
C VAL A 16 53.16 80.68 -7.31
N CYS A 17 52.13 81.50 -7.52
CA CYS A 17 51.34 82.01 -6.41
C CYS A 17 49.99 81.32 -6.39
N ASP A 18 49.45 81.09 -5.19
CA ASP A 18 48.13 80.50 -4.95
C ASP A 18 47.00 81.12 -5.81
N GLU A 19 47.08 82.41 -6.16
CA GLU A 19 46.07 83.11 -6.96
C GLU A 19 46.20 82.91 -8.49
N PHE A 20 47.30 82.31 -8.93
CA PHE A 20 47.66 82.05 -10.33
C PHE A 20 47.90 80.58 -10.63
N GLU A 21 47.77 79.71 -9.63
CA GLU A 21 47.84 78.28 -9.82
C GLU A 21 46.69 77.80 -10.71
N ILE A 22 47.05 76.87 -11.59
CA ILE A 22 46.09 76.14 -12.42
C ILE A 22 46.05 74.73 -11.85
N GLU A 23 44.92 74.42 -11.20
CA GLU A 23 44.60 73.09 -10.69
C GLU A 23 44.51 72.10 -11.86
N GLY A 24 45.25 70.99 -11.73
CA GLY A 24 45.25 69.91 -12.70
C GLY A 24 46.47 69.01 -12.52
N CYS A 25 46.60 67.97 -13.34
CA CYS A 25 47.75 67.07 -13.25
C CYS A 25 49.09 67.75 -13.57
N THR A 26 50.02 67.66 -12.64
CA THR A 26 51.38 68.22 -12.71
C THR A 26 52.48 67.16 -12.95
N ASP A 27 52.14 65.87 -12.89
CA ASP A 27 53.10 64.77 -13.07
C ASP A 27 53.35 64.47 -14.56
N PRO A 28 54.59 64.63 -15.09
CA PRO A 28 54.92 64.34 -16.49
C PRO A 28 54.73 62.87 -16.91
N ALA A 29 54.57 61.94 -15.96
CA ALA A 29 54.27 60.54 -16.25
C ALA A 29 52.76 60.28 -16.46
N ALA A 30 51.89 61.24 -16.15
CA ALA A 30 50.46 61.11 -16.36
C ALA A 30 50.02 61.42 -17.79
N CYS A 31 48.97 60.76 -18.23
CA CYS A 31 48.36 60.86 -19.54
C CYS A 31 47.65 62.18 -19.81
N ASN A 32 47.12 62.81 -18.76
CA ASN A 32 46.50 64.13 -18.82
C ASN A 32 47.42 65.24 -18.26
N TYR A 33 48.73 64.98 -18.20
CA TYR A 33 49.72 66.00 -17.85
C TYR A 33 49.60 67.23 -18.75
N ASP A 34 49.54 68.41 -18.14
CA ASP A 34 49.65 69.70 -18.82
C ASP A 34 50.72 70.55 -18.13
N GLU A 35 51.70 71.01 -18.90
CA GLU A 35 52.77 71.88 -18.41
C GLU A 35 52.27 73.25 -17.90
N ALA A 36 51.01 73.59 -18.17
CA ALA A 36 50.34 74.78 -17.65
C ALA A 36 49.78 74.59 -16.23
N ASN A 37 49.57 73.36 -15.78
CA ASN A 37 49.11 73.08 -14.42
C ASN A 37 50.27 73.30 -13.45
N SER A 38 49.96 73.91 -12.31
CA SER A 38 50.96 74.24 -11.29
C SER A 38 50.49 73.93 -9.87
N GLU A 39 49.32 73.31 -9.72
CA GLU A 39 48.86 72.80 -8.42
C GLU A 39 48.21 71.45 -8.67
N GLU A 40 48.67 70.43 -7.94
CA GLU A 40 48.21 69.07 -8.11
C GLU A 40 46.86 68.90 -7.42
N ASP A 41 45.80 68.78 -8.22
CA ASP A 41 44.44 68.60 -7.72
C ASP A 41 44.05 67.11 -7.55
N GLY A 42 44.99 66.21 -7.81
CA GLY A 42 44.77 64.77 -7.80
C GLY A 42 44.09 64.25 -9.07
N SER A 43 44.00 65.07 -10.11
CA SER A 43 43.44 64.66 -11.41
C SER A 43 44.40 63.87 -12.28
N CYS A 44 45.66 63.66 -11.88
CA CYS A 44 46.60 62.85 -12.66
C CYS A 44 46.05 61.45 -12.98
N ASP A 45 45.85 61.22 -14.27
CA ASP A 45 45.41 59.98 -14.85
C ASP A 45 46.61 59.32 -15.51
N PHE A 46 47.12 58.25 -14.91
CA PHE A 46 48.30 57.53 -15.39
C PHE A 46 47.95 56.39 -16.36
N CYS A 47 46.66 56.04 -16.51
CA CYS A 47 46.24 54.79 -17.15
C CYS A 47 45.49 54.97 -18.48
N SER A 48 45.23 56.20 -18.93
CA SER A 48 44.45 56.47 -20.15
C SER A 48 45.25 56.63 -21.44
N CYS A 49 46.58 56.60 -21.37
CA CYS A 49 47.51 56.65 -22.49
C CYS A 49 48.23 55.32 -22.59
N GLY A 50 47.73 54.43 -23.45
CA GLY A 50 48.31 53.09 -23.63
C GLY A 50 49.82 53.08 -23.95
N GLU A 51 50.42 51.90 -23.88
CA GLU A 51 51.80 51.53 -24.20
C GLU A 51 52.36 52.18 -25.48
N PRO A 52 53.68 52.43 -25.60
CA PRO A 52 54.27 52.83 -26.88
C PRO A 52 53.96 51.80 -27.99
N LEU A 53 53.65 52.31 -29.19
CA LEU A 53 53.41 51.47 -30.37
C LEU A 53 54.54 50.46 -30.60
N SER A 54 54.22 49.17 -30.53
CA SER A 54 55.06 48.10 -31.04
C SER A 54 54.94 48.01 -32.56
N GLY A 55 55.90 47.35 -33.21
CA GLY A 55 55.83 47.11 -34.66
C GLY A 55 54.78 46.09 -35.09
N TYR A 56 54.06 45.48 -34.15
CA TYR A 56 53.11 44.40 -34.43
C TYR A 56 51.74 44.96 -34.81
N THR A 57 51.17 44.47 -35.91
CA THR A 57 49.87 44.93 -36.43
C THR A 57 49.01 43.78 -36.90
N LEU A 58 47.69 43.91 -36.79
CA LEU A 58 46.74 43.08 -37.51
C LEU A 58 46.36 43.77 -38.82
N GLN A 59 46.54 43.09 -39.95
CA GLN A 59 46.22 43.58 -41.28
C GLN A 59 45.10 42.72 -41.88
N VAL A 60 43.94 43.32 -42.11
CA VAL A 60 42.79 42.68 -42.74
C VAL A 60 42.63 43.27 -44.13
N GLU A 61 42.83 42.45 -45.17
CA GLU A 61 42.84 42.88 -46.56
C GLU A 61 41.81 42.14 -47.40
N GLU A 62 41.16 42.85 -48.32
CA GLU A 62 40.36 42.23 -49.37
C GLU A 62 41.25 41.43 -50.32
N HIS A 63 41.04 40.11 -50.37
CA HIS A 63 41.77 39.21 -51.26
C HIS A 63 41.08 39.06 -52.62
N ALA A 64 39.75 38.88 -52.62
CA ALA A 64 38.95 38.74 -53.84
C ALA A 64 37.50 39.19 -53.60
N VAL A 65 36.88 39.82 -54.61
CA VAL A 65 35.48 40.24 -54.57
C VAL A 65 34.70 39.48 -55.64
N GLY A 66 33.60 38.83 -55.26
CA GLY A 66 32.74 38.08 -56.17
C GLY A 66 33.31 36.74 -56.65
N GLY A 67 34.29 36.18 -55.93
CA GLY A 67 34.78 34.80 -56.14
C GLY A 67 33.70 33.76 -55.85
N ILE A 68 32.91 34.02 -54.80
CA ILE A 68 31.58 33.47 -54.58
C ILE A 68 30.57 34.60 -54.82
N GLU A 69 29.46 34.31 -55.51
CA GLU A 69 28.49 35.33 -55.90
C GLU A 69 27.94 36.07 -54.66
N GLY A 70 28.15 37.38 -54.61
CA GLY A 70 27.68 38.25 -53.52
C GLY A 70 28.56 38.28 -52.27
N MET A 71 29.75 37.65 -52.28
CA MET A 71 30.65 37.60 -51.13
C MET A 71 32.03 38.21 -51.45
N THR A 72 32.72 38.64 -50.39
CA THR A 72 34.11 39.10 -50.41
C THR A 72 34.97 38.16 -49.57
N THR A 73 36.13 37.78 -50.11
CA THR A 73 37.15 37.00 -49.41
C THR A 73 38.18 37.94 -48.81
N TYR A 74 38.39 37.84 -47.51
CA TYR A 74 39.36 38.61 -46.74
C TYR A 74 40.50 37.71 -46.28
N ARG A 75 41.71 38.27 -46.20
CA ARG A 75 42.88 37.63 -45.60
C ARG A 75 43.40 38.46 -44.44
N PHE A 76 43.72 37.77 -43.37
CA PHE A 76 44.20 38.33 -42.13
C PHE A 76 45.68 38.01 -41.98
N TYR A 77 46.47 39.02 -41.63
CA TYR A 77 47.90 38.88 -41.41
C TYR A 77 48.31 39.53 -40.10
N ILE A 78 49.30 38.95 -39.44
CA ILE A 78 50.04 39.63 -38.38
C ILE A 78 51.31 40.23 -39.00
N GLY A 79 51.39 41.55 -39.02
CA GLY A 79 52.62 42.28 -39.32
C GLY A 79 53.58 42.18 -38.16
N MET A 80 54.85 41.90 -38.46
CA MET A 80 55.90 41.69 -37.47
C MET A 80 56.81 42.91 -37.36
N GLU A 81 57.33 43.13 -36.15
CA GLU A 81 58.30 44.20 -35.90
C GLU A 81 59.64 43.92 -36.60
N ASN A 82 60.13 42.68 -36.52
CA ASN A 82 61.36 42.22 -37.14
C ASN A 82 61.11 41.03 -38.07
N ALA A 83 61.93 40.90 -39.11
CA ALA A 83 61.85 39.78 -40.07
C ALA A 83 62.25 38.42 -39.47
N SER A 84 62.92 38.41 -38.31
CA SER A 84 63.30 37.22 -37.54
C SER A 84 62.23 36.77 -36.56
N ASP A 85 61.19 37.57 -36.33
CA ASP A 85 60.11 37.21 -35.41
C ASP A 85 59.30 36.03 -35.93
N PHE A 86 58.78 35.24 -35.00
CA PHE A 86 58.07 34.00 -35.29
C PHE A 86 56.68 34.01 -34.66
N LEU A 87 55.64 33.85 -35.47
CA LEU A 87 54.28 33.64 -34.99
C LEU A 87 54.09 32.18 -34.59
N SER A 88 53.85 31.94 -33.31
CA SER A 88 53.68 30.60 -32.75
C SER A 88 52.22 30.15 -32.76
N ALA A 89 51.33 31.01 -32.27
CA ALA A 89 49.94 30.67 -32.07
C ALA A 89 49.03 31.89 -32.19
N MET A 90 47.78 31.62 -32.57
CA MET A 90 46.66 32.49 -32.25
C MET A 90 45.81 31.79 -31.19
N TYR A 91 45.41 32.52 -30.15
CA TYR A 91 44.82 31.90 -28.96
C TYR A 91 43.69 32.75 -28.37
N GLY A 92 42.85 32.13 -27.56
CA GLY A 92 41.86 32.81 -26.74
C GLY A 92 41.64 32.10 -25.41
N SER A 93 41.17 32.84 -24.43
CA SER A 93 40.86 32.40 -23.06
C SER A 93 39.92 33.39 -22.40
N LEU A 94 39.40 33.08 -21.21
CA LEU A 94 38.59 34.00 -20.42
C LEU A 94 39.29 35.35 -20.14
N GLN A 95 40.61 35.33 -19.89
CA GLN A 95 41.40 36.54 -19.62
C GLN A 95 41.70 37.34 -20.90
N ASN A 96 41.91 36.63 -22.02
CA ASN A 96 42.22 37.22 -23.33
C ASN A 96 41.26 36.64 -24.37
N PRO A 97 40.02 37.15 -24.45
CA PRO A 97 39.00 36.59 -25.33
C PRO A 97 39.39 36.79 -26.79
N LEU A 98 39.27 35.74 -27.60
CA LEU A 98 39.38 35.81 -29.06
C LEU A 98 37.98 35.69 -29.64
N THR A 99 37.58 36.64 -30.48
CA THR A 99 36.26 36.65 -31.13
C THR A 99 36.38 37.01 -32.59
N VAL A 100 35.61 36.33 -33.43
CA VAL A 100 35.42 36.69 -34.83
C VAL A 100 33.95 36.64 -35.14
N SER A 101 33.39 37.79 -35.48
CA SER A 101 31.99 38.00 -35.77
C SER A 101 31.77 38.46 -37.19
N THR A 102 30.71 37.95 -37.80
CA THR A 102 30.32 38.22 -39.18
C THR A 102 28.82 38.50 -39.24
N SER A 103 28.38 39.53 -39.96
CA SER A 103 26.94 39.87 -39.93
C SER A 103 26.03 38.89 -40.71
N GLU A 104 26.59 38.09 -41.61
CA GLU A 104 25.86 37.16 -42.49
C GLU A 104 26.48 35.74 -42.50
N GLY A 105 27.32 35.41 -41.51
CA GLY A 105 28.10 34.17 -41.49
C GLY A 105 29.25 34.18 -42.52
N PHE A 106 30.01 33.10 -42.57
CA PHE A 106 31.06 32.89 -43.58
C PHE A 106 30.89 31.58 -44.36
N TYR A 107 31.51 31.54 -45.52
CA TYR A 107 31.36 30.46 -46.49
C TYR A 107 32.35 29.31 -46.22
N ASN A 108 31.83 28.08 -46.22
CA ASN A 108 32.63 26.85 -46.25
C ASN A 108 32.26 26.00 -47.49
N ASP A 109 33.27 25.57 -48.23
CA ASP A 109 33.14 24.68 -49.39
C ASP A 109 33.04 23.21 -48.96
N THR A 110 32.17 22.45 -49.61
CA THR A 110 31.95 21.04 -49.32
C THR A 110 33.12 20.11 -49.64
N PHE A 111 34.09 20.57 -50.41
CA PHE A 111 35.30 19.82 -50.77
C PHE A 111 36.53 20.19 -49.92
N ALA A 112 36.41 21.21 -49.07
CA ALA A 112 37.42 21.51 -48.06
C ALA A 112 37.39 20.47 -46.94
N THR A 113 38.53 20.24 -46.29
CA THR A 113 38.65 19.25 -45.22
C THR A 113 39.32 19.81 -43.97
N GLY A 114 38.59 19.85 -42.86
CA GLY A 114 39.08 20.42 -41.60
C GLY A 114 39.04 21.96 -41.59
N ALA A 115 39.50 22.55 -40.49
CA ALA A 115 39.42 23.99 -40.27
C ALA A 115 40.64 24.79 -40.76
N THR A 116 41.69 24.11 -41.21
CA THR A 116 42.97 24.74 -41.53
C THR A 116 43.24 24.78 -43.02
N ALA A 117 44.12 25.68 -43.46
CA ALA A 117 44.56 25.79 -44.86
C ALA A 117 45.10 24.46 -45.44
N ASP A 118 45.56 23.53 -44.59
CA ASP A 118 46.03 22.21 -45.03
C ASP A 118 44.89 21.36 -45.65
N GLY A 119 43.64 21.72 -45.38
CA GLY A 119 42.46 21.15 -46.01
C GLY A 119 42.28 21.52 -47.48
N ILE A 120 43.00 22.54 -47.97
CA ILE A 120 42.81 23.11 -49.30
C ILE A 120 43.84 22.55 -50.27
N ASN A 121 43.38 21.84 -51.30
CA ASN A 121 44.23 21.27 -52.35
C ASN A 121 44.10 22.07 -53.67
N PRO A 122 45.13 22.84 -54.07
CA PRO A 122 45.09 23.64 -55.30
C PRO A 122 44.91 22.82 -56.58
N ALA A 123 45.21 21.52 -56.56
CA ALA A 123 45.00 20.64 -57.71
C ALA A 123 43.51 20.49 -58.08
N PHE A 124 42.60 20.83 -57.16
CA PHE A 124 41.15 20.76 -57.38
C PHE A 124 40.51 22.05 -57.88
N PHE A 125 41.19 23.20 -57.83
CA PHE A 125 40.62 24.49 -58.29
C PHE A 125 40.08 24.47 -59.74
N PRO A 126 40.72 23.78 -60.73
CA PRO A 126 40.17 23.70 -62.08
C PRO A 126 38.83 22.94 -62.18
N LEU A 127 38.54 22.07 -61.20
CA LEU A 127 37.31 21.28 -61.14
C LEU A 127 36.26 21.95 -60.24
N PHE A 128 36.71 22.56 -59.15
CA PHE A 128 35.89 23.23 -58.14
C PHE A 128 36.48 24.61 -57.82
N PRO A 129 36.16 25.65 -58.62
CA PRO A 129 36.72 26.98 -58.43
C PRO A 129 36.32 27.65 -57.11
N SER A 130 35.19 27.25 -56.52
CA SER A 130 34.72 27.78 -55.23
C SER A 130 35.64 27.42 -54.06
N LEU A 131 36.38 26.32 -54.16
CA LEU A 131 37.31 25.84 -53.13
C LEU A 131 38.43 26.84 -52.81
N GLU A 132 38.80 27.69 -53.76
CA GLU A 132 39.81 28.75 -53.55
C GLU A 132 39.36 29.80 -52.52
N TYR A 133 38.04 29.98 -52.39
CA TYR A 133 37.40 30.98 -51.54
C TYR A 133 36.83 30.37 -50.25
N ASP A 134 37.22 29.15 -49.91
CA ASP A 134 36.88 28.54 -48.63
C ASP A 134 37.44 29.35 -47.44
N SER A 135 36.77 29.25 -46.29
CA SER A 135 37.18 29.90 -45.05
C SER A 135 37.99 28.93 -44.18
N TRP A 136 39.13 29.38 -43.65
CA TRP A 136 40.03 28.55 -42.85
C TRP A 136 41.00 29.39 -42.03
N VAL A 137 41.57 28.77 -41.00
CA VAL A 137 42.68 29.34 -40.20
C VAL A 137 44.03 28.75 -40.61
N THR A 138 45.12 29.45 -40.32
CA THR A 138 46.47 29.01 -40.66
C THR A 138 47.53 29.71 -39.81
N ILE A 139 48.78 29.28 -39.99
CA ILE A 139 49.95 30.12 -39.71
C ILE A 139 50.89 30.01 -40.93
N GLY A 140 50.88 31.04 -41.76
CA GLY A 140 51.73 31.26 -42.92
C GLY A 140 51.57 30.32 -44.12
N THR A 141 50.55 29.46 -44.16
CA THR A 141 50.24 28.63 -45.35
C THR A 141 48.88 29.01 -45.94
N SER A 142 48.76 29.01 -47.27
CA SER A 142 47.50 29.31 -47.97
C SER A 142 46.83 28.07 -48.58
N SER A 143 47.41 26.89 -48.37
CA SER A 143 46.95 25.60 -48.87
C SER A 143 47.69 24.46 -48.16
N GLN A 144 47.48 23.21 -48.60
CA GLN A 144 48.28 22.04 -48.24
C GLN A 144 49.77 22.36 -48.11
N VAL A 145 50.35 21.96 -46.97
CA VAL A 145 51.75 22.27 -46.66
C VAL A 145 52.70 21.61 -47.64
N THR A 146 53.79 22.33 -47.97
CA THR A 146 54.80 21.84 -48.90
C THR A 146 56.20 21.96 -48.29
N GLY A 147 57.09 21.01 -48.66
CA GLY A 147 58.48 21.05 -48.23
C GLY A 147 58.64 20.88 -46.71
N ALA A 148 59.21 21.89 -46.05
CA ALA A 148 59.49 21.89 -44.61
C ALA A 148 58.44 22.63 -43.76
N GLN A 149 57.35 23.08 -44.38
CA GLN A 149 56.23 23.73 -43.68
C GLN A 149 55.50 22.74 -42.77
N VAL A 150 54.88 23.25 -41.70
CA VAL A 150 54.10 22.47 -40.73
C VAL A 150 52.66 22.94 -40.74
N ALA A 151 51.71 21.99 -40.78
CA ALA A 151 50.28 22.32 -40.74
C ALA A 151 49.91 22.86 -39.35
N ALA A 152 49.01 23.86 -39.31
CA ALA A 152 48.49 24.37 -38.06
C ALA A 152 47.72 23.28 -37.31
N SER A 153 48.00 23.14 -36.02
CA SER A 153 47.25 22.28 -35.09
C SER A 153 46.21 23.11 -34.37
N THR A 154 45.03 22.55 -34.08
CA THR A 154 43.94 23.24 -33.38
C THR A 154 43.68 22.59 -32.02
N VAL A 155 43.35 23.41 -31.03
CA VAL A 155 42.88 23.00 -29.70
C VAL A 155 41.60 23.79 -29.40
N GLU A 156 40.59 23.10 -28.90
CA GLU A 156 39.31 23.69 -28.52
C GLU A 156 38.84 23.12 -27.18
N SER A 157 38.05 23.92 -26.47
CA SER A 157 37.34 23.49 -25.28
C SER A 157 36.10 22.67 -25.66
N ASN A 158 35.72 21.72 -24.80
CA ASN A 158 34.46 20.99 -24.95
C ASN A 158 33.23 21.88 -24.67
N PHE A 159 33.41 22.97 -23.93
CA PHE A 159 32.33 23.91 -23.59
C PHE A 159 32.10 24.94 -24.69
N GLN A 160 33.15 25.29 -25.43
CA GLN A 160 33.11 26.24 -26.55
C GLN A 160 33.87 25.70 -27.77
N PRO A 161 33.33 24.68 -28.48
CA PRO A 161 33.95 24.17 -29.69
C PRO A 161 33.85 25.21 -30.83
N TRP A 162 34.92 25.37 -31.60
CA TRP A 162 35.00 26.38 -32.67
C TRP A 162 35.49 25.82 -34.00
N VAL A 163 36.22 24.69 -34.00
CA VAL A 163 36.77 24.07 -35.21
C VAL A 163 35.65 23.68 -36.18
N GLY A 164 34.49 23.31 -35.64
CA GLY A 164 33.29 23.00 -36.40
C GLY A 164 32.76 24.17 -37.24
N ALA A 165 33.10 25.42 -36.93
CA ALA A 165 32.66 26.60 -37.68
C ALA A 165 33.23 26.63 -39.11
N PHE A 166 34.39 26.01 -39.33
CA PHE A 166 35.10 25.95 -40.62
C PHE A 166 34.84 24.66 -41.41
N ASN A 167 33.86 23.84 -41.00
CA ASN A 167 33.57 22.57 -41.65
C ASN A 167 32.14 22.57 -42.20
N SER A 168 31.99 22.48 -43.53
CA SER A 168 30.69 22.50 -44.22
C SER A 168 29.71 21.41 -43.79
N THR A 169 30.20 20.34 -43.17
CA THR A 169 29.37 19.21 -42.69
C THR A 169 28.95 19.35 -41.22
N SER A 170 29.49 20.34 -40.51
CA SER A 170 29.16 20.65 -39.13
C SER A 170 27.84 21.41 -39.04
N GLY A 171 27.10 21.20 -37.95
CA GLY A 171 25.95 22.05 -37.59
C GLY A 171 26.32 23.50 -37.29
N MET A 172 27.61 23.77 -37.08
CA MET A 172 28.18 25.10 -36.79
C MET A 172 28.76 25.79 -38.03
N SER A 173 28.68 25.16 -39.20
CA SER A 173 29.31 25.66 -40.43
C SER A 173 28.96 27.13 -40.71
N GLY A 174 29.97 27.97 -40.84
CA GLY A 174 29.85 29.37 -41.23
C GLY A 174 29.31 30.28 -40.13
N GLN A 175 29.21 29.81 -38.89
CA GLN A 175 28.83 30.62 -37.74
C GLN A 175 30.04 31.35 -37.17
N ASP A 176 29.78 32.50 -36.56
CA ASP A 176 30.75 33.22 -35.74
C ASP A 176 31.34 32.32 -34.66
N PHE A 177 32.59 32.58 -34.26
CA PHE A 177 33.25 31.80 -33.23
C PHE A 177 33.96 32.67 -32.21
N ALA A 178 34.02 32.18 -30.99
CA ALA A 178 34.69 32.79 -29.86
C ALA A 178 35.50 31.73 -29.11
N ILE A 179 36.57 32.19 -28.48
CA ILE A 179 37.42 31.44 -27.57
C ILE A 179 37.62 32.36 -26.35
N ASP A 180 36.65 32.33 -25.44
CA ASP A 180 36.55 33.20 -24.26
C ASP A 180 36.20 32.44 -22.98
N ASP A 181 36.33 31.11 -22.98
CA ASP A 181 36.14 30.30 -21.79
C ASP A 181 37.43 30.05 -20.98
N TRP A 182 37.28 29.49 -19.78
CA TRP A 182 38.38 29.21 -18.87
C TRP A 182 39.41 28.20 -19.41
N TYR A 183 38.98 27.27 -20.28
CA TYR A 183 39.87 26.27 -20.87
C TYR A 183 40.65 26.82 -22.06
N GLY A 184 40.09 27.82 -22.73
CA GLY A 184 40.65 28.47 -23.88
C GLY A 184 40.72 27.57 -25.12
N GLY A 185 41.49 28.03 -26.09
CA GLY A 185 41.66 27.39 -27.38
C GLY A 185 42.70 28.11 -28.20
N ALA A 186 43.23 27.43 -29.21
CA ALA A 186 44.27 28.00 -30.06
C ALA A 186 44.38 27.26 -31.39
N TRP A 187 44.97 27.93 -32.38
CA TRP A 187 45.64 27.25 -33.48
C TRP A 187 47.12 27.67 -33.52
N TYR A 188 48.00 26.69 -33.65
CA TYR A 188 49.44 26.89 -33.44
C TYR A 188 50.30 26.01 -34.34
N ILE A 189 51.56 26.39 -34.46
CA ILE A 189 52.63 25.60 -35.07
C ILE A 189 53.80 25.48 -34.10
N THR A 190 54.68 24.50 -34.32
CA THR A 190 55.85 24.31 -33.46
C THR A 190 56.98 25.27 -33.86
N ASN A 191 57.70 25.79 -32.86
CA ASN A 191 58.83 26.70 -33.09
C ASN A 191 59.84 26.09 -34.08
N GLY A 192 60.31 26.91 -35.03
CA GLY A 192 61.24 26.53 -36.08
C GLY A 192 60.58 26.13 -37.41
N ALA A 193 59.25 26.09 -37.48
CA ALA A 193 58.53 25.88 -38.73
C ALA A 193 58.68 27.10 -39.67
N PRO A 194 59.13 26.94 -40.92
CA PRO A 194 59.46 28.07 -41.79
C PRO A 194 58.25 28.96 -42.14
N ASN A 195 57.03 28.45 -42.01
CA ASN A 195 55.80 29.20 -42.21
C ASN A 195 55.37 30.05 -41.00
N GLY A 196 56.05 29.96 -39.85
CA GLY A 196 55.83 30.89 -38.73
C GLY A 196 56.63 32.18 -38.83
N VAL A 197 57.64 32.23 -39.70
CA VAL A 197 58.48 33.41 -39.90
C VAL A 197 57.80 34.36 -40.88
N ALA A 198 57.93 35.66 -40.62
CA ALA A 198 57.42 36.72 -41.49
C ALA A 198 57.87 36.57 -42.95
N ASP A 199 56.98 36.83 -43.91
CA ASP A 199 57.35 36.78 -45.32
C ASP A 199 58.36 37.88 -45.67
N ALA A 200 59.29 37.56 -46.58
CA ALA A 200 60.39 38.46 -46.91
C ALA A 200 59.97 39.73 -47.68
N GLU A 201 58.75 39.78 -48.21
CA GLU A 201 58.28 40.88 -49.06
C GLU A 201 57.55 41.95 -48.24
N ASN A 202 56.73 41.54 -47.27
CA ASN A 202 55.82 42.40 -46.51
C ASN A 202 55.98 42.27 -44.99
N GLN A 203 56.91 41.44 -44.50
CA GLN A 203 57.16 41.20 -43.07
C GLN A 203 55.90 40.84 -42.28
N ARG A 204 55.06 39.95 -42.83
CA ARG A 204 53.82 39.52 -42.18
C ARG A 204 53.61 38.01 -42.29
N VAL A 205 52.74 37.49 -41.44
CA VAL A 205 52.36 36.06 -41.43
C VAL A 205 50.86 35.97 -41.64
N LEU A 206 50.43 35.19 -42.65
CA LEU A 206 49.01 34.92 -42.90
C LEU A 206 48.44 34.08 -41.76
N ILE A 207 47.27 34.42 -41.24
CA ILE A 207 46.65 33.71 -40.10
C ILE A 207 45.27 33.16 -40.38
N MET A 208 44.55 33.72 -41.34
CA MET A 208 43.17 33.31 -41.62
C MET A 208 42.72 33.84 -43.00
N GLN A 209 41.82 33.09 -43.63
CA GLN A 209 41.02 33.53 -44.77
C GLN A 209 39.54 33.34 -44.43
N LEU A 210 38.71 34.37 -44.64
CA LEU A 210 37.26 34.30 -44.45
C LEU A 210 36.55 34.87 -45.67
N THR A 211 35.52 34.16 -46.14
CA THR A 211 34.67 34.65 -47.23
C THR A 211 33.27 34.90 -46.68
N THR A 212 32.79 36.14 -46.73
CA THR A 212 31.47 36.52 -46.18
C THR A 212 30.75 37.50 -47.09
N ALA A 213 29.41 37.54 -47.01
CA ALA A 213 28.57 38.58 -47.61
C ALA A 213 28.38 39.80 -46.68
N GLY A 214 28.75 39.66 -45.40
CA GLY A 214 28.55 40.65 -44.35
C GLY A 214 29.81 41.41 -43.98
N ASP A 215 29.68 42.19 -42.90
CA ASP A 215 30.77 42.92 -42.25
C ASP A 215 31.50 41.98 -41.29
N LEU A 216 32.78 42.27 -41.02
CA LEU A 216 33.67 41.48 -40.15
C LEU A 216 34.11 42.33 -38.97
N SER A 217 34.05 41.81 -37.75
CA SER A 217 34.63 42.47 -36.57
C SER A 217 35.05 41.46 -35.52
N GLY A 218 35.87 41.86 -34.57
CA GLY A 218 36.28 40.96 -33.49
C GLY A 218 37.59 41.35 -32.83
N THR A 219 38.13 40.42 -32.05
CA THR A 219 39.43 40.53 -31.39
C THR A 219 40.25 39.25 -31.61
N LEU A 220 41.50 39.39 -32.02
CA LEU A 220 42.43 38.28 -32.25
C LEU A 220 43.63 38.42 -31.33
N ASN A 221 44.07 37.33 -30.69
CA ASN A 221 45.27 37.33 -29.85
C ASN A 221 46.35 36.43 -30.45
N ALA A 222 47.58 36.95 -30.51
CA ALA A 222 48.74 36.31 -31.09
C ALA A 222 49.83 36.10 -30.05
N GLN A 223 50.46 34.92 -30.08
CA GLN A 223 51.70 34.61 -29.38
C GLN A 223 52.86 34.69 -30.35
N ILE A 224 53.81 35.58 -30.06
CA ILE A 224 54.95 35.88 -30.93
C ILE A 224 56.23 35.59 -30.17
N PHE A 225 57.20 35.01 -30.84
CA PHE A 225 58.56 34.82 -30.34
C PHE A 225 59.48 35.83 -31.03
N PRO A 226 59.88 36.91 -30.35
CA PRO A 226 60.84 37.88 -30.85
C PRO A 226 62.14 37.16 -31.25
N ASP A 227 62.66 37.50 -32.43
CA ASP A 227 63.84 36.84 -33.02
C ASP A 227 63.77 35.30 -33.11
N GLY A 228 62.57 34.71 -32.99
CA GLY A 228 62.34 33.26 -32.95
C GLY A 228 62.69 32.59 -31.62
N ILE A 229 62.96 33.35 -30.56
CA ILE A 229 63.35 32.84 -29.24
C ILE A 229 62.10 32.65 -28.39
N GLY A 230 61.67 31.40 -28.20
CA GLY A 230 60.45 31.10 -27.45
C GLY A 230 60.49 31.43 -25.96
N ALA A 231 61.66 31.74 -25.39
CA ALA A 231 61.77 32.18 -23.99
C ALA A 231 61.40 33.67 -23.81
N ASP A 232 61.44 34.44 -24.89
CA ASP A 232 61.14 35.87 -24.90
C ASP A 232 59.71 36.11 -25.42
N GLU A 233 58.83 35.13 -25.24
CA GLU A 233 57.48 35.16 -25.80
C GLU A 233 56.67 36.38 -25.37
N ILE A 234 55.94 36.95 -26.32
CA ILE A 234 55.05 38.06 -26.09
C ILE A 234 53.65 37.74 -26.59
N PHE A 235 52.68 38.38 -25.97
CA PHE A 235 51.27 38.24 -26.27
C PHE A 235 50.73 39.59 -26.76
N LYS A 236 50.01 39.58 -27.88
CA LYS A 236 49.42 40.78 -28.47
C LYS A 236 47.98 40.52 -28.86
N SER A 237 47.09 41.39 -28.40
CA SER A 237 45.67 41.39 -28.75
C SER A 237 45.38 42.47 -29.78
N PHE A 238 44.52 42.20 -30.74
CA PHE A 238 44.18 43.14 -31.81
C PHE A 238 42.67 43.17 -32.02
N SER A 239 42.03 44.30 -31.75
CA SER A 239 40.63 44.51 -32.11
C SER A 239 40.51 45.11 -33.51
N PHE A 240 39.57 44.59 -34.31
CA PHE A 240 39.34 45.02 -35.68
C PHE A 240 37.85 45.19 -35.97
N ASP A 241 37.57 46.11 -36.89
CA ASP A 241 36.23 46.35 -37.47
C ASP A 241 36.41 46.65 -38.96
N GLY A 242 36.07 45.67 -39.79
CA GLY A 242 36.26 45.69 -41.24
C GLY A 242 37.72 45.46 -41.70
N ALA A 243 37.98 45.82 -42.96
CA ALA A 243 39.31 45.79 -43.55
C ALA A 243 40.15 47.01 -43.11
N GLY A 244 41.42 46.80 -42.80
CA GLY A 244 42.30 47.85 -42.29
C GLY A 244 43.60 47.32 -41.69
N THR A 245 44.37 48.24 -41.09
CA THR A 245 45.54 47.91 -40.26
C THR A 245 45.28 48.42 -38.85
N PHE A 246 45.38 47.51 -37.89
CA PHE A 246 45.05 47.72 -36.49
C PHE A 246 46.30 47.47 -35.64
N ASN A 247 46.59 48.38 -34.71
CA ASN A 247 47.68 48.20 -33.76
C ASN A 247 47.24 47.25 -32.64
N ALA A 248 48.19 46.75 -31.85
CA ALA A 248 47.83 45.97 -30.68
C ALA A 248 47.04 46.83 -29.67
N ASN A 249 46.08 46.20 -29.01
CA ASN A 249 45.26 46.79 -27.97
C ASN A 249 46.16 47.26 -26.83
N GLY A 250 45.82 48.42 -26.28
CA GLY A 250 46.61 49.04 -25.23
C GLY A 250 47.83 49.79 -25.74
N GLU A 251 48.10 49.88 -27.05
CA GLU A 251 49.21 50.68 -27.60
C GLU A 251 48.73 52.04 -28.18
N SER A 252 49.47 53.10 -27.89
CA SER A 252 49.23 54.48 -28.29
C SER A 252 50.45 55.12 -28.96
N SER A 253 50.18 55.95 -29.97
CA SER A 253 51.18 56.79 -30.64
C SER A 253 51.81 57.88 -29.76
N SER A 254 51.33 58.07 -28.53
CA SER A 254 51.84 59.06 -27.57
C SER A 254 53.14 58.64 -26.87
N GLY A 255 53.44 57.33 -26.78
CA GLY A 255 54.73 56.84 -26.30
C GLY A 255 55.04 57.01 -24.80
N ALA A 256 54.03 57.24 -23.96
CA ALA A 256 54.16 57.10 -22.50
C ALA A 256 53.97 55.61 -22.16
N GLY A 257 54.91 55.01 -21.44
CA GLY A 257 54.75 53.64 -20.95
C GLY A 257 53.75 53.61 -19.80
N ASN A 258 52.80 52.69 -19.85
CA ASN A 258 51.71 52.59 -18.90
C ASN A 258 52.10 51.57 -17.82
N ALA A 259 52.59 52.05 -16.67
CA ALA A 259 52.77 51.19 -15.49
C ALA A 259 51.41 50.93 -14.79
N CYS A 260 50.33 50.67 -15.55
CA CYS A 260 49.02 50.37 -14.99
C CYS A 260 48.54 48.95 -15.28
N GLY A 261 48.00 48.34 -14.24
CA GLY A 261 47.47 46.97 -14.20
C GLY A 261 46.87 46.71 -12.83
N CYS A 262 46.41 45.49 -12.56
CA CYS A 262 45.93 45.20 -11.22
C CYS A 262 47.09 45.16 -10.23
N THR A 263 47.09 46.03 -9.22
CA THR A 263 48.15 46.09 -8.20
C THR A 263 47.88 45.22 -6.97
N ASP A 264 46.69 44.60 -6.90
CA ASP A 264 46.31 43.73 -5.79
C ASP A 264 46.87 42.31 -5.98
N PRO A 265 47.80 41.83 -5.13
CA PRO A 265 48.38 40.50 -5.24
C PRO A 265 47.39 39.34 -4.96
N GLU A 266 46.19 39.62 -4.43
CA GLU A 266 45.12 38.63 -4.24
C GLU A 266 44.22 38.49 -5.48
N ALA A 267 44.33 39.40 -6.46
CA ALA A 267 43.58 39.32 -7.72
C ALA A 267 44.24 38.36 -8.72
N SER A 268 43.40 37.73 -9.54
CA SER A 268 43.83 36.72 -10.53
C SER A 268 44.60 37.29 -11.72
N ASN A 269 44.52 38.60 -11.96
CA ASN A 269 45.26 39.33 -12.98
C ASN A 269 46.26 40.32 -12.37
N TYR A 270 46.74 40.05 -11.15
CA TYR A 270 47.81 40.82 -10.53
C TYR A 270 48.99 40.97 -11.49
N ASP A 271 49.42 42.22 -11.67
CA ASP A 271 50.57 42.59 -12.49
C ASP A 271 51.67 43.14 -11.58
N GLU A 272 52.79 42.42 -11.50
CA GLU A 272 53.92 42.82 -10.65
C GLU A 272 54.68 44.05 -11.19
N ASP A 273 54.50 44.37 -12.47
CA ASP A 273 55.10 45.51 -13.15
C ASP A 273 54.17 46.74 -13.16
N ALA A 274 52.93 46.60 -12.68
CA ALA A 274 52.00 47.72 -12.49
C ALA A 274 52.36 48.55 -11.24
N GLU A 275 52.62 49.83 -11.44
CA GLU A 275 52.81 50.82 -10.36
C GLU A 275 51.48 51.48 -9.94
N TYR A 276 50.46 51.47 -10.82
CA TYR A 276 49.17 52.13 -10.61
C TYR A 276 48.00 51.18 -10.94
N ASP A 277 46.98 51.17 -10.07
CA ASP A 277 45.76 50.37 -10.29
C ASP A 277 44.86 51.05 -11.34
N ASN A 278 44.34 50.26 -12.28
CA ASN A 278 43.39 50.69 -13.30
C ASN A 278 41.97 50.11 -13.08
N ASP A 279 41.66 49.68 -11.85
CA ASP A 279 40.40 49.04 -11.47
C ASP A 279 40.09 47.75 -12.26
N SER A 280 41.10 47.14 -12.89
CA SER A 280 40.94 45.91 -13.68
C SER A 280 41.03 44.63 -12.86
N CYS A 281 41.25 44.71 -11.54
CA CYS A 281 41.43 43.54 -10.68
C CYS A 281 40.26 42.55 -10.76
N LEU A 282 40.57 41.32 -11.14
CA LEU A 282 39.63 40.22 -11.28
C LEU A 282 39.71 39.29 -10.07
N TYR A 283 38.62 39.21 -9.31
CA TYR A 283 38.46 38.30 -8.17
C TYR A 283 37.51 37.16 -8.59
N PRO A 284 38.05 35.95 -8.83
CA PRO A 284 37.23 34.79 -9.18
C PRO A 284 36.39 34.34 -7.98
N GLY A 285 35.12 34.09 -8.19
CA GLY A 285 34.21 33.52 -7.20
C GLY A 285 32.78 33.50 -7.71
N CYS A 286 31.84 32.96 -6.93
CA CYS A 286 30.46 32.91 -7.37
C CYS A 286 29.79 34.31 -7.36
N THR A 287 29.40 34.80 -8.54
CA THR A 287 28.76 36.13 -8.69
C THR A 287 27.23 36.09 -8.60
N ASP A 288 26.63 34.90 -8.58
CA ASP A 288 25.18 34.74 -8.51
C ASP A 288 24.66 34.88 -7.07
N ALA A 289 23.90 35.94 -6.81
CA ALA A 289 23.32 36.23 -5.49
C ALA A 289 22.32 35.18 -4.98
N THR A 290 21.91 34.22 -5.82
CA THR A 290 21.02 33.11 -5.45
C THR A 290 21.76 31.81 -5.10
N ALA A 291 23.08 31.77 -5.32
CA ALA A 291 23.92 30.64 -4.98
C ALA A 291 24.35 30.67 -3.49
N CYS A 292 24.59 29.50 -2.94
CA CYS A 292 24.93 29.26 -1.54
C CYS A 292 26.33 29.74 -1.15
N ASN A 293 27.26 29.73 -2.09
CA ASN A 293 28.60 30.26 -1.93
C ASN A 293 28.77 31.61 -2.66
N TYR A 294 27.70 32.38 -2.81
CA TYR A 294 27.77 33.74 -3.35
C TYR A 294 28.84 34.56 -2.62
N ASP A 295 29.76 35.14 -3.40
CA ASP A 295 30.81 36.02 -2.90
C ASP A 295 30.58 37.43 -3.45
N ALA A 296 30.25 38.36 -2.55
CA ALA A 296 30.02 39.76 -2.92
C ALA A 296 31.28 40.52 -3.37
N SER A 297 32.48 39.95 -3.16
CA SER A 297 33.75 40.50 -3.63
C SER A 297 34.17 39.96 -5.00
N ALA A 298 33.52 38.90 -5.49
CA ALA A 298 33.82 38.35 -6.81
C ALA A 298 33.43 39.33 -7.92
N THR A 299 34.37 39.66 -8.79
CA THR A 299 34.16 40.48 -10.00
C THR A 299 34.08 39.64 -11.26
N THR A 300 34.36 38.33 -11.17
CA THR A 300 34.28 37.38 -12.29
C THR A 300 33.80 36.03 -11.78
N ASP A 301 32.81 35.45 -12.47
CA ASP A 301 32.29 34.12 -12.14
C ASP A 301 33.31 33.03 -12.50
N ASP A 302 33.69 32.21 -11.53
CA ASP A 302 34.61 31.08 -11.70
C ASP A 302 33.88 29.74 -11.87
N ALA A 303 32.55 29.79 -12.02
CA ALA A 303 31.67 28.63 -12.09
C ALA A 303 31.70 27.76 -10.82
N SER A 304 32.15 28.31 -9.68
CA SER A 304 32.07 27.64 -8.38
C SER A 304 30.68 27.73 -7.75
N CYS A 305 29.73 28.45 -8.34
CA CYS A 305 28.37 28.61 -7.80
C CYS A 305 27.71 27.27 -7.50
N SER A 306 27.38 27.08 -6.23
CA SER A 306 26.65 25.95 -5.67
C SER A 306 25.27 26.42 -5.29
N TYR A 307 24.25 25.63 -5.60
CA TYR A 307 22.86 25.96 -5.31
C TYR A 307 22.32 24.93 -4.32
N ALA A 308 21.33 25.35 -3.53
CA ALA A 308 20.62 24.43 -2.67
C ALA A 308 19.81 23.44 -3.54
N ASP A 309 19.72 22.19 -3.09
CA ASP A 309 18.86 21.21 -3.72
C ASP A 309 17.39 21.67 -3.64
N GLU A 310 16.59 21.32 -4.65
CA GLU A 310 15.18 21.74 -4.73
C GLU A 310 14.46 21.39 -3.42
N GLY A 311 13.87 22.37 -2.71
CA GLY A 311 13.21 22.15 -1.41
C GLY A 311 14.06 22.42 -0.16
N TYR A 312 15.38 22.54 -0.30
CA TYR A 312 16.31 22.83 0.80
C TYR A 312 16.88 24.26 0.70
N ASP A 313 17.40 24.75 1.82
CA ASP A 313 18.23 25.95 1.88
C ASP A 313 19.73 25.62 1.73
N CYS A 314 20.57 26.65 1.74
CA CYS A 314 22.00 26.53 1.53
C CYS A 314 22.79 25.86 2.65
N ASP A 315 22.19 25.71 3.83
CA ASP A 315 22.76 24.95 4.94
C ASP A 315 22.26 23.50 4.94
N GLY A 316 21.47 23.12 3.92
CA GLY A 316 20.84 21.81 3.80
C GLY A 316 19.62 21.64 4.71
N ASN A 317 19.07 22.73 5.27
CA ASN A 317 17.83 22.66 6.02
C ASN A 317 16.65 22.65 5.06
N CYS A 318 15.61 21.92 5.43
CA CYS A 318 14.41 21.93 4.64
C CYS A 318 13.67 23.28 4.71
N LEU A 319 13.15 23.76 3.57
CA LEU A 319 12.36 25.00 3.48
C LEU A 319 10.92 24.83 4.01
N VAL A 320 10.36 23.63 3.87
CA VAL A 320 9.03 23.26 4.35
C VAL A 320 9.13 21.85 4.91
N ASP A 321 9.23 21.79 6.23
CA ASP A 321 9.32 20.58 7.05
C ASP A 321 8.30 20.76 8.18
N THR A 322 7.12 20.19 7.97
CA THR A 322 5.94 20.41 8.82
C THR A 322 6.04 19.65 10.13
N ASP A 323 6.71 18.49 10.15
CA ASP A 323 6.81 17.61 11.32
C ASP A 323 8.15 17.69 12.06
N GLY A 324 9.17 18.29 11.43
CA GLY A 324 10.48 18.59 12.00
C GLY A 324 11.47 17.43 11.97
N ASP A 325 11.27 16.43 11.12
CA ASP A 325 12.11 15.22 11.06
C ASP A 325 13.40 15.41 10.22
N GLY A 326 13.50 16.52 9.48
CA GLY A 326 14.63 16.89 8.65
C GLY A 326 14.52 16.47 7.18
N VAL A 327 13.42 15.85 6.77
CA VAL A 327 13.02 15.61 5.38
C VAL A 327 12.01 16.68 4.96
N CYS A 328 12.00 17.07 3.69
CA CYS A 328 11.04 18.05 3.20
C CYS A 328 9.70 17.46 2.82
N ASP A 329 8.61 18.18 3.12
CA ASP A 329 7.23 17.84 2.78
C ASP A 329 7.05 17.32 1.33
N GLN A 330 7.80 17.86 0.38
CA GLN A 330 7.69 17.46 -1.04
C GLN A 330 8.42 16.16 -1.41
N PHE A 331 9.31 15.70 -0.54
CA PHE A 331 10.07 14.45 -0.64
C PHE A 331 9.67 13.44 0.43
N GLU A 332 8.70 13.79 1.26
CA GLU A 332 8.13 12.89 2.23
C GLU A 332 7.55 11.67 1.53
N VAL A 333 7.98 10.50 1.99
CA VAL A 333 7.39 9.22 1.61
C VAL A 333 6.39 8.86 2.70
N PRO A 334 5.08 8.95 2.44
CA PRO A 334 4.06 8.61 3.42
C PRO A 334 4.11 7.10 3.70
N GLY A 335 4.18 6.72 4.97
CA GLY A 335 4.15 5.34 5.39
C GLY A 335 4.40 5.15 6.87
N CYS A 336 4.54 3.89 7.30
CA CYS A 336 4.79 3.61 8.70
C CYS A 336 6.27 3.69 9.07
N MET A 337 6.63 4.62 9.95
CA MET A 337 8.02 4.86 10.38
C MET A 337 8.42 4.11 11.67
N ASP A 338 7.50 3.40 12.31
CA ASP A 338 7.77 2.65 13.54
C ASP A 338 8.38 1.28 13.20
N ASP A 339 9.63 1.04 13.61
CA ASP A 339 10.36 -0.20 13.32
C ASP A 339 9.78 -1.46 13.99
N THR A 340 8.78 -1.27 14.87
CA THR A 340 8.01 -2.35 15.51
C THR A 340 6.69 -2.66 14.80
N ALA A 341 6.29 -1.87 13.79
CA ALA A 341 5.10 -2.13 13.00
C ALA A 341 5.33 -3.14 11.86
N CYS A 342 4.26 -3.78 11.43
CA CYS A 342 4.27 -4.85 10.44
C CYS A 342 4.36 -4.40 9.00
N ASN A 343 3.82 -3.23 8.72
CA ASN A 343 4.02 -2.51 7.48
C ASN A 343 5.08 -1.41 7.63
N TYR A 344 6.03 -1.56 8.57
CA TYR A 344 7.18 -0.68 8.67
C TYR A 344 7.84 -0.53 7.30
N ASP A 345 7.93 0.71 6.85
CA ASP A 345 8.61 1.07 5.62
C ASP A 345 9.87 1.84 6.00
N ALA A 346 11.03 1.24 5.74
CA ALA A 346 12.32 1.86 6.01
C ALA A 346 12.60 3.09 5.14
N ASP A 347 11.84 3.26 4.06
CA ASP A 347 11.92 4.41 3.17
C ASP A 347 10.87 5.49 3.51
N ALA A 348 9.96 5.25 4.47
CA ALA A 348 8.98 6.23 4.92
C ALA A 348 9.65 7.36 5.70
N THR A 349 9.24 8.60 5.39
CA THR A 349 9.73 9.82 6.02
C THR A 349 8.57 10.75 6.45
N ASP A 350 7.32 10.30 6.34
CA ASP A 350 6.14 10.97 6.90
C ASP A 350 5.16 9.92 7.42
N ALA A 351 4.74 10.07 8.68
CA ALA A 351 3.84 9.14 9.35
C ALA A 351 2.39 9.39 8.91
N ASP A 352 1.91 8.58 7.96
CA ASP A 352 0.57 8.71 7.37
C ASP A 352 -0.55 8.05 8.19
N GLU A 353 -0.29 7.75 9.47
CA GLU A 353 -1.15 6.96 10.36
C GLU A 353 -1.46 5.53 9.84
N SER A 354 -0.72 5.02 8.84
CA SER A 354 -0.94 3.67 8.30
C SER A 354 -0.31 2.54 9.12
N CYS A 355 0.46 2.83 10.17
CA CYS A 355 1.13 1.80 10.97
C CYS A 355 0.18 0.72 11.48
N GLU A 356 0.34 -0.48 10.95
CA GLU A 356 -0.31 -1.70 11.40
C GLU A 356 0.66 -2.44 12.31
N TYR A 357 0.33 -2.52 13.59
CA TYR A 357 1.10 -3.29 14.55
C TYR A 357 0.55 -4.70 14.61
N ALA A 358 1.42 -5.67 14.88
CA ALA A 358 0.95 -6.99 15.24
C ALA A 358 0.10 -6.85 16.50
N GLU A 359 -1.04 -7.53 16.54
CA GLU A 359 -1.77 -7.66 17.78
C GLU A 359 -0.82 -8.26 18.83
N ASP A 360 -0.93 -7.82 20.10
CA ASP A 360 -0.08 -8.31 21.19
C ASP A 360 0.06 -9.84 21.03
N GLY A 361 1.24 -10.43 21.21
CA GLY A 361 1.45 -11.90 21.15
C GLY A 361 1.57 -12.54 19.77
N TYR A 362 1.15 -11.87 18.71
CA TYR A 362 1.34 -12.32 17.33
C TYR A 362 2.53 -11.62 16.67
N ASP A 363 3.06 -12.22 15.59
CA ASP A 363 3.97 -11.59 14.65
C ASP A 363 3.18 -10.92 13.51
N CYS A 364 3.92 -10.28 12.61
CA CYS A 364 3.37 -9.47 11.53
C CYS A 364 2.74 -10.24 10.37
N ASP A 365 2.96 -11.54 10.30
CA ASP A 365 2.27 -12.43 9.38
C ASP A 365 1.02 -13.05 10.03
N GLY A 366 0.70 -12.63 11.27
CA GLY A 366 -0.37 -13.19 12.09
C GLY A 366 -0.02 -14.53 12.71
N ASN A 367 1.26 -14.94 12.72
CA ASN A 367 1.67 -16.17 13.40
C ASN A 367 1.88 -15.89 14.88
N CYS A 368 1.62 -16.90 15.69
CA CYS A 368 1.84 -16.75 17.10
C CYS A 368 3.33 -16.76 17.50
N LEU A 369 3.74 -15.86 18.40
CA LEU A 369 5.12 -15.78 18.92
C LEU A 369 5.45 -16.89 19.94
N VAL A 370 4.45 -17.32 20.72
CA VAL A 370 4.55 -18.42 21.69
C VAL A 370 3.25 -19.20 21.60
N ASP A 371 3.31 -20.32 20.91
CA ASP A 371 2.21 -21.28 20.68
C ASP A 371 2.78 -22.66 21.04
N THR A 372 2.51 -23.10 22.26
CA THR A 372 3.11 -24.30 22.84
C THR A 372 2.48 -25.59 22.30
N ASP A 373 1.21 -25.57 21.91
CA ASP A 373 0.47 -26.75 21.47
C ASP A 373 0.25 -26.84 19.95
N GLY A 374 0.48 -25.74 19.22
CA GLY A 374 0.50 -25.62 17.77
C GLY A 374 -0.86 -25.40 17.13
N ASP A 375 -1.86 -24.93 17.87
CA ASP A 375 -3.23 -24.75 17.39
C ASP A 375 -3.49 -23.43 16.63
N GLY A 376 -2.52 -22.50 16.67
CA GLY A 376 -2.56 -21.21 15.99
C GLY A 376 -3.06 -20.04 16.85
N VAL A 377 -3.34 -20.27 18.14
CA VAL A 377 -3.61 -19.23 19.15
C VAL A 377 -2.38 -19.08 20.04
N CYS A 378 -2.15 -17.89 20.59
CA CYS A 378 -1.00 -17.66 21.45
C CYS A 378 -1.25 -17.94 22.92
N ASP A 379 -0.24 -18.52 23.59
CA ASP A 379 -0.22 -18.85 25.02
C ASP A 379 -0.79 -17.75 25.95
N GLN A 380 -0.66 -16.48 25.57
CA GLN A 380 -1.18 -15.35 26.37
C GLN A 380 -2.65 -14.97 26.11
N PHE A 381 -3.24 -15.45 25.01
CA PHE A 381 -4.67 -15.36 24.68
C PHE A 381 -5.36 -16.71 24.65
N GLU A 382 -4.61 -17.77 24.94
CA GLU A 382 -5.16 -19.05 25.32
C GLU A 382 -6.17 -18.81 26.44
N VAL A 383 -7.42 -19.14 26.12
CA VAL A 383 -8.51 -19.21 27.08
C VAL A 383 -8.55 -20.67 27.50
N PRO A 384 -8.10 -20.99 28.72
CA PRO A 384 -8.11 -22.36 29.21
C PRO A 384 -9.56 -22.82 29.36
N GLY A 385 -9.90 -23.96 28.77
CA GLY A 385 -11.22 -24.54 28.88
C GLY A 385 -11.35 -25.81 28.05
N CYS A 386 -12.57 -26.32 27.96
CA CYS A 386 -12.81 -27.51 27.16
C CYS A 386 -13.00 -27.16 25.68
N MET A 387 -12.07 -27.61 24.83
CA MET A 387 -12.10 -27.43 23.38
C MET A 387 -12.92 -28.49 22.61
N ASP A 388 -13.32 -29.56 23.29
CA ASP A 388 -14.06 -30.65 22.66
C ASP A 388 -15.52 -30.24 22.47
N ASP A 389 -15.96 -30.07 21.23
CA ASP A 389 -17.33 -29.65 20.88
C ASP A 389 -18.41 -30.67 21.31
N THR A 390 -18.00 -31.83 21.81
CA THR A 390 -18.88 -32.86 22.37
C THR A 390 -18.98 -32.84 23.90
N ALA A 391 -18.23 -31.95 24.58
CA ALA A 391 -18.27 -31.81 26.04
C ALA A 391 -19.31 -30.77 26.51
N CYS A 392 -19.70 -30.88 27.77
CA CYS A 392 -20.78 -30.11 28.39
C CYS A 392 -20.42 -28.72 28.84
N ASN A 393 -19.18 -28.57 29.24
CA ASN A 393 -18.55 -27.28 29.45
C ASN A 393 -17.69 -26.91 28.24
N TYR A 394 -18.02 -27.40 27.04
CA TYR A 394 -17.41 -26.91 25.80
C TYR A 394 -17.51 -25.39 25.79
N ASP A 395 -16.36 -24.75 25.75
CA ASP A 395 -16.26 -23.32 25.59
C ASP A 395 -15.80 -23.07 24.15
N ALA A 396 -16.69 -22.53 23.33
CA ALA A 396 -16.36 -22.16 21.96
C ALA A 396 -15.29 -21.07 21.85
N ASN A 397 -14.92 -20.44 22.97
CA ASN A 397 -13.82 -19.50 23.06
C ASN A 397 -12.56 -20.13 23.68
N ALA A 398 -12.60 -21.40 24.13
CA ALA A 398 -11.42 -22.07 24.66
C ALA A 398 -10.41 -22.30 23.54
N THR A 399 -9.19 -21.89 23.81
CA THR A 399 -8.04 -21.95 22.92
C THR A 399 -6.82 -22.57 23.60
N ASP A 400 -6.97 -23.08 24.83
CA ASP A 400 -6.08 -24.11 25.41
C ASP A 400 -6.89 -25.18 26.18
N ALA A 401 -6.53 -26.46 26.02
CA ALA A 401 -7.19 -27.58 26.67
C ALA A 401 -6.69 -27.77 28.12
N ASP A 402 -7.46 -27.28 29.08
CA ASP A 402 -7.09 -27.27 30.50
C ASP A 402 -7.44 -28.57 31.28
N GLU A 403 -7.74 -29.65 30.56
CA GLU A 403 -8.28 -30.92 31.09
C GLU A 403 -9.63 -30.77 31.83
N SER A 404 -10.34 -29.64 31.71
CA SER A 404 -11.62 -29.43 32.39
C SER A 404 -12.83 -30.06 31.70
N CYS A 405 -12.68 -30.67 30.51
CA CYS A 405 -13.79 -31.27 29.77
C CYS A 405 -14.63 -32.23 30.61
N GLU A 406 -15.85 -31.79 30.92
CA GLU A 406 -16.89 -32.58 31.54
C GLU A 406 -17.78 -33.09 30.42
N TYR A 407 -17.87 -34.41 30.27
CA TYR A 407 -18.73 -35.04 29.28
C TYR A 407 -20.03 -35.45 29.94
N ALA A 408 -21.11 -35.41 29.18
CA ALA A 408 -22.37 -35.96 29.64
C ALA A 408 -22.18 -37.46 29.88
N ALA A 409 -22.88 -38.00 30.88
CA ALA A 409 -22.96 -39.44 31.02
C ALA A 409 -23.58 -40.03 29.74
N ASP A 410 -23.10 -41.19 29.27
CA ASP A 410 -23.65 -41.88 28.09
C ASP A 410 -25.18 -41.84 28.12
N GLY A 411 -25.86 -41.42 27.05
CA GLY A 411 -27.33 -41.34 26.99
C GLY A 411 -27.96 -40.02 27.49
N TYR A 412 -27.21 -39.17 28.19
CA TYR A 412 -27.68 -37.87 28.67
C TYR A 412 -27.00 -36.71 27.92
N ASP A 413 -27.65 -35.56 27.92
CA ASP A 413 -27.08 -34.28 27.54
C ASP A 413 -26.38 -33.63 28.74
N CYS A 414 -25.88 -32.43 28.49
CA CYS A 414 -25.01 -31.71 29.39
C CYS A 414 -25.68 -30.99 30.56
N ASP A 415 -27.00 -30.85 30.48
CA ASP A 415 -27.83 -30.41 31.59
C ASP A 415 -28.36 -31.62 32.40
N GLY A 416 -27.96 -32.83 32.02
CA GLY A 416 -28.41 -34.09 32.60
C GLY A 416 -29.80 -34.52 32.09
N ASN A 417 -30.30 -33.92 31.01
CA ASN A 417 -31.53 -34.36 30.37
C ASN A 417 -31.24 -35.56 29.48
N CYS A 418 -32.25 -36.34 29.18
CA CYS A 418 -32.08 -37.47 28.33
C CYS A 418 -31.93 -37.08 26.84
N LEU A 419 -30.98 -37.69 26.11
CA LEU A 419 -30.78 -37.43 24.67
C LEU A 419 -31.84 -38.09 23.78
N VAL A 420 -32.30 -39.27 24.20
CA VAL A 420 -33.38 -40.03 23.55
C VAL A 420 -34.19 -40.66 24.67
N ASP A 421 -35.36 -40.09 24.89
CA ASP A 421 -36.41 -40.53 25.79
C ASP A 421 -37.67 -40.62 24.90
N SER A 422 -37.84 -41.78 24.29
CA SER A 422 -38.82 -41.99 23.22
C SER A 422 -40.27 -42.04 23.75
N ASP A 423 -40.47 -42.36 25.02
CA ASP A 423 -41.78 -42.45 25.69
C ASP A 423 -42.00 -41.36 26.77
N GLY A 424 -41.00 -40.50 27.01
CA GLY A 424 -41.11 -39.31 27.85
C GLY A 424 -41.21 -39.62 29.34
N ASP A 425 -40.84 -40.84 29.77
CA ASP A 425 -40.96 -41.27 31.17
C ASP A 425 -39.85 -40.73 32.10
N GLY A 426 -38.86 -40.04 31.52
CA GLY A 426 -37.74 -39.42 32.21
C GLY A 426 -36.53 -40.34 32.42
N VAL A 427 -36.58 -41.58 31.92
CA VAL A 427 -35.44 -42.49 31.78
C VAL A 427 -35.00 -42.51 30.32
N CYS A 428 -33.70 -42.58 30.08
CA CYS A 428 -33.24 -42.69 28.69
C CYS A 428 -33.44 -44.07 28.11
N ASP A 429 -33.74 -44.14 26.81
CA ASP A 429 -33.81 -45.37 26.00
C ASP A 429 -32.60 -46.30 26.25
N ALA A 430 -31.42 -45.73 26.49
CA ALA A 430 -30.19 -46.49 26.76
C ALA A 430 -30.15 -47.18 28.14
N PHE A 431 -30.95 -46.71 29.08
CA PHE A 431 -31.07 -47.16 30.47
C PHE A 431 -32.43 -47.78 30.80
N GLU A 432 -33.35 -47.81 29.83
CA GLU A 432 -34.63 -48.46 29.97
C GLU A 432 -34.48 -49.95 30.30
N ILE A 433 -35.21 -50.39 31.32
CA ILE A 433 -35.34 -51.78 31.67
C ILE A 433 -36.69 -52.25 31.15
N ALA A 434 -36.69 -52.86 29.98
CA ALA A 434 -37.90 -53.41 29.36
C ALA A 434 -38.51 -54.54 30.21
N GLY A 435 -39.75 -54.37 30.66
CA GLY A 435 -40.47 -55.34 31.48
C GLY A 435 -41.94 -54.98 31.62
N CYS A 436 -42.68 -55.64 32.50
CA CYS A 436 -44.08 -55.28 32.73
C CYS A 436 -44.18 -54.24 33.85
N MET A 437 -44.71 -53.06 33.56
CA MET A 437 -44.78 -51.96 34.54
C MET A 437 -46.07 -51.96 35.39
N TYR A 438 -47.08 -52.76 35.03
CA TYR A 438 -48.38 -52.76 35.71
C TYR A 438 -48.42 -53.74 36.88
N VAL A 439 -48.63 -53.22 38.10
CA VAL A 439 -48.65 -54.01 39.35
C VAL A 439 -49.74 -55.09 39.39
N GLN A 440 -50.80 -54.95 38.57
CA GLN A 440 -51.90 -55.90 38.43
C GLN A 440 -51.56 -57.07 37.50
N ALA A 441 -50.48 -56.98 36.73
CA ALA A 441 -50.00 -58.08 35.91
C ALA A 441 -49.16 -59.06 36.73
N ASN A 442 -49.26 -60.35 36.41
CA ASN A 442 -48.56 -61.41 37.14
C ASN A 442 -47.04 -61.38 36.96
N ASN A 443 -46.55 -60.79 35.88
CA ASN A 443 -45.12 -60.63 35.59
C ASN A 443 -44.64 -59.19 35.81
N TYR A 444 -45.34 -58.41 36.64
CA TYR A 444 -44.90 -57.09 37.08
C TYR A 444 -43.43 -57.11 37.53
N ASP A 445 -42.63 -56.21 36.96
CA ASP A 445 -41.25 -55.98 37.32
C ASP A 445 -41.11 -54.56 37.87
N ALA A 446 -40.85 -54.46 39.17
CA ALA A 446 -40.65 -53.17 39.85
C ALA A 446 -39.37 -52.44 39.41
N GLY A 447 -38.49 -53.10 38.67
CA GLY A 447 -37.33 -52.51 38.03
C GLY A 447 -37.56 -52.11 36.58
N ALA A 448 -38.72 -52.41 36.00
CA ALA A 448 -39.01 -52.02 34.63
C ALA A 448 -39.28 -50.51 34.56
N THR A 449 -38.68 -49.89 33.54
CA THR A 449 -38.85 -48.47 33.21
C THR A 449 -39.30 -48.31 31.75
N ASP A 450 -39.72 -49.39 31.10
CA ASP A 450 -40.36 -49.37 29.77
C ASP A 450 -41.27 -50.61 29.66
N ASP A 451 -42.53 -50.42 29.26
CA ASP A 451 -43.47 -51.52 29.04
C ASP A 451 -43.31 -52.08 27.63
N ASN A 452 -42.72 -53.28 27.57
CA ASN A 452 -42.52 -53.95 26.29
C ASN A 452 -43.75 -54.75 25.81
N GLY A 453 -44.93 -54.50 26.37
CA GLY A 453 -46.17 -55.23 26.08
C GLY A 453 -46.17 -56.68 26.55
N SER A 454 -45.24 -57.07 27.44
CA SER A 454 -45.16 -58.44 27.97
C SER A 454 -46.11 -58.71 29.14
N CYS A 455 -46.85 -57.72 29.63
CA CYS A 455 -47.72 -57.88 30.78
C CYS A 455 -48.75 -59.00 30.62
N VAL A 456 -48.79 -59.88 31.61
CA VAL A 456 -49.66 -61.05 31.68
C VAL A 456 -50.74 -60.78 32.70
N PHE A 457 -51.94 -60.48 32.21
CA PHE A 457 -53.15 -60.35 33.02
C PHE A 457 -53.91 -61.67 32.96
N GLU A 458 -53.90 -62.42 34.06
CA GLU A 458 -54.67 -63.66 34.14
C GLU A 458 -56.12 -63.40 34.55
N GLY A 459 -57.03 -64.14 33.93
CA GLY A 459 -58.44 -64.15 34.26
C GLY A 459 -59.20 -65.14 33.38
N CYS A 460 -60.50 -65.30 33.61
CA CYS A 460 -61.29 -66.17 32.74
C CYS A 460 -61.44 -65.55 31.33
N MET A 461 -61.04 -66.29 30.30
CA MET A 461 -61.16 -65.87 28.90
C MET A 461 -62.41 -66.45 28.18
N ASP A 462 -63.26 -67.18 28.91
CA ASP A 462 -64.50 -67.75 28.37
C ASP A 462 -65.64 -66.74 28.52
N GLU A 463 -66.12 -66.16 27.41
CA GLU A 463 -67.22 -65.17 27.39
C GLU A 463 -68.53 -65.69 28.00
N ALA A 464 -68.70 -67.01 28.16
CA ALA A 464 -69.87 -67.60 28.79
C ALA A 464 -69.75 -67.74 30.32
N ALA A 465 -68.58 -67.47 30.91
CA ALA A 465 -68.38 -67.51 32.35
C ALA A 465 -68.82 -66.21 33.03
N PHE A 466 -69.29 -66.32 34.27
CA PHE A 466 -69.73 -65.14 35.03
C PHE A 466 -68.57 -64.22 35.39
N ASN A 467 -67.41 -64.79 35.71
CA ASN A 467 -66.19 -64.06 35.96
C ASN A 467 -65.34 -63.87 34.69
N TYR A 468 -65.98 -63.89 33.51
CA TYR A 468 -65.31 -63.53 32.26
C TYR A 468 -64.61 -62.17 32.43
N ASN A 469 -63.31 -62.17 32.19
CA ASN A 469 -62.48 -60.99 32.32
C ASN A 469 -62.07 -60.53 30.92
N VAL A 470 -62.70 -59.44 30.46
CA VAL A 470 -62.39 -58.80 29.18
C VAL A 470 -60.94 -58.26 29.12
N TYR A 471 -60.29 -58.07 30.28
CA TYR A 471 -58.91 -57.58 30.38
C TYR A 471 -57.87 -58.70 30.42
N ALA A 472 -58.29 -59.96 30.56
CA ALA A 472 -57.37 -61.08 30.63
C ALA A 472 -56.77 -61.38 29.25
N ASN A 473 -55.44 -61.45 29.19
CA ASN A 473 -54.70 -61.90 28.02
C ASN A 473 -54.05 -63.29 28.23
N ALA A 474 -54.20 -63.84 29.44
CA ALA A 474 -53.89 -65.22 29.79
C ALA A 474 -55.02 -65.82 30.64
N SER A 475 -55.24 -67.13 30.54
CA SER A 475 -56.23 -67.81 31.38
C SER A 475 -55.62 -68.22 32.72
N ASP A 476 -56.25 -67.82 33.82
CA ASP A 476 -55.96 -68.34 35.18
C ASP A 476 -56.45 -69.78 35.39
N GLY A 477 -57.24 -70.31 34.45
CA GLY A 477 -57.88 -71.61 34.53
C GLY A 477 -59.09 -71.67 35.46
N ASP A 478 -59.53 -70.54 36.01
CA ASP A 478 -60.67 -70.43 36.94
C ASP A 478 -61.82 -69.68 36.28
N CYS A 479 -62.51 -70.35 35.35
CA CYS A 479 -63.74 -69.85 34.74
C CYS A 479 -64.95 -70.34 35.54
N ASN A 480 -65.54 -69.44 36.32
CA ASN A 480 -66.75 -69.70 37.08
C ASN A 480 -67.96 -69.75 36.15
N LEU A 481 -68.29 -70.96 35.73
CA LEU A 481 -69.60 -71.28 35.19
C LEU A 481 -70.57 -71.40 36.37
N ALA A 482 -70.84 -70.26 37.02
CA ALA A 482 -71.74 -70.19 38.17
C ALA A 482 -73.07 -70.85 37.81
N PRO A 483 -73.80 -71.39 38.79
CA PRO A 483 -74.93 -72.23 38.48
C PRO A 483 -76.01 -71.45 37.76
N ILE A 484 -76.14 -71.66 36.44
CA ILE A 484 -76.99 -70.83 35.56
C ILE A 484 -78.49 -70.92 35.88
N ALA A 485 -78.90 -71.61 36.94
CA ALA A 485 -80.30 -71.84 37.28
C ALA A 485 -80.54 -72.22 38.75
N ASP A 486 -79.56 -72.07 39.66
CA ASP A 486 -79.75 -72.35 41.10
C ASP A 486 -80.01 -71.04 41.85
N PHE A 487 -81.28 -70.64 41.91
CA PHE A 487 -81.67 -69.34 42.47
C PHE A 487 -81.65 -69.33 43.99
N ASN A 488 -81.78 -70.49 44.63
CA ASN A 488 -81.83 -70.57 46.09
C ASN A 488 -80.47 -70.93 46.72
N GLY A 489 -79.47 -71.25 45.89
CA GLY A 489 -78.08 -71.47 46.29
C GLY A 489 -77.87 -72.76 47.08
N ASP A 490 -78.72 -73.77 46.89
CA ASP A 490 -78.56 -75.08 47.55
C ASP A 490 -77.61 -76.04 46.81
N GLY A 491 -77.07 -75.59 45.68
CA GLY A 491 -76.13 -76.29 44.82
C GLY A 491 -76.80 -77.21 43.81
N VAL A 492 -78.13 -77.27 43.71
CA VAL A 492 -78.82 -78.17 42.78
C VAL A 492 -80.00 -77.49 42.08
N VAL A 493 -80.07 -77.58 40.75
CA VAL A 493 -81.18 -76.98 39.99
C VAL A 493 -82.39 -77.89 40.02
N GLN A 494 -83.39 -77.53 40.82
CA GLN A 494 -84.55 -78.37 41.06
C GLN A 494 -85.86 -77.58 41.19
N ASN A 495 -86.89 -78.23 41.74
CA ASN A 495 -88.24 -77.67 41.82
C ASN A 495 -88.31 -76.32 42.55
N GLN A 496 -87.42 -76.08 43.51
CA GLN A 496 -87.41 -74.81 44.24
C GLN A 496 -86.95 -73.68 43.31
N ASP A 497 -85.90 -73.91 42.54
CA ASP A 497 -85.40 -72.96 41.53
C ASP A 497 -86.39 -72.74 40.41
N LEU A 498 -87.12 -73.77 39.98
CA LEU A 498 -88.21 -73.58 39.01
C LEU A 498 -89.33 -72.72 39.59
N LEU A 499 -89.64 -72.89 40.87
CA LEU A 499 -90.64 -72.04 41.51
C LEU A 499 -90.15 -70.60 41.56
N ASP A 500 -88.88 -70.37 41.93
CA ASP A 500 -88.29 -69.04 42.00
C ASP A 500 -88.20 -68.39 40.61
N PHE A 501 -87.83 -69.15 39.58
CA PHE A 501 -87.90 -68.73 38.17
C PHE A 501 -89.33 -68.35 37.76
N LEU A 502 -90.33 -69.17 38.11
CA LEU A 502 -91.73 -68.90 37.77
C LEU A 502 -92.31 -67.67 38.48
N LEU A 503 -91.69 -67.22 39.59
CA LEU A 503 -92.03 -65.93 40.19
C LEU A 503 -91.59 -64.75 39.31
N ALA A 504 -90.48 -64.91 38.60
CA ALA A 504 -89.96 -63.94 37.64
C ALA A 504 -90.57 -64.11 36.23
N TYR A 505 -91.19 -65.26 35.93
CA TYR A 505 -91.70 -65.54 34.59
C TYR A 505 -92.79 -64.58 34.13
N GLY A 506 -92.58 -64.00 32.94
CA GLY A 506 -93.42 -62.99 32.32
C GLY A 506 -93.13 -61.57 32.80
N GLN A 507 -92.13 -61.37 33.65
CA GLN A 507 -91.63 -60.05 34.01
C GLN A 507 -90.71 -59.51 32.91
N THR A 508 -90.65 -58.19 32.82
CA THR A 508 -89.82 -57.48 31.84
C THR A 508 -89.03 -56.37 32.55
N GLY A 509 -87.75 -56.22 32.23
CA GLY A 509 -86.90 -55.15 32.72
C GLY A 509 -87.33 -53.77 32.21
N PRO A 510 -86.93 -52.67 32.88
CA PRO A 510 -86.04 -52.61 34.04
C PRO A 510 -86.75 -52.59 35.41
N GLU A 511 -88.08 -52.68 35.50
CA GLU A 511 -88.81 -52.65 36.80
C GLU A 511 -89.15 -54.05 37.36
N TRP A 512 -88.99 -55.11 36.56
CA TRP A 512 -89.19 -56.54 36.90
C TRP A 512 -90.39 -56.87 37.80
N GLY A 513 -91.48 -56.09 37.66
CA GLY A 513 -92.70 -56.27 38.44
C GLY A 513 -92.57 -56.10 39.96
N GLY A 514 -91.48 -55.49 40.45
CA GLY A 514 -91.22 -55.27 41.88
C GLY A 514 -90.72 -56.50 42.64
N VAL A 515 -90.08 -57.45 41.95
CA VAL A 515 -89.36 -58.55 42.60
C VAL A 515 -87.93 -58.08 42.87
N ASP A 516 -87.66 -57.67 44.12
CA ASP A 516 -86.43 -56.98 44.51
C ASP A 516 -85.14 -57.75 44.19
N TRP A 517 -85.14 -59.07 44.34
CA TRP A 517 -83.97 -59.92 44.07
C TRP A 517 -83.68 -60.04 42.56
N VAL A 518 -84.72 -60.22 41.73
CA VAL A 518 -84.59 -60.21 40.25
C VAL A 518 -84.14 -58.84 39.77
N GLN A 519 -84.67 -57.77 40.37
CA GLN A 519 -84.27 -56.40 40.10
C GLN A 519 -82.78 -56.19 40.40
N ALA A 520 -82.28 -56.72 41.51
CA ALA A 520 -80.87 -56.64 41.89
C ALA A 520 -79.96 -57.53 41.03
N ALA A 521 -80.42 -58.71 40.61
CA ALA A 521 -79.66 -59.64 39.79
C ALA A 521 -79.60 -59.25 38.30
N CYS A 522 -80.67 -58.69 37.75
CA CYS A 522 -80.81 -58.44 36.31
C CYS A 522 -80.56 -57.01 35.86
N ASN A 523 -80.60 -56.02 36.77
CA ASN A 523 -80.31 -54.62 36.42
C ASN A 523 -78.97 -54.17 36.96
N VAL A 524 -77.97 -55.01 36.72
CA VAL A 524 -76.60 -54.70 37.04
C VAL A 524 -76.00 -54.02 35.82
N VAL A 525 -75.73 -52.72 35.96
CA VAL A 525 -75.23 -51.88 34.89
C VAL A 525 -74.01 -51.18 35.42
N ALA A 526 -72.91 -51.25 34.67
CA ALA A 526 -71.69 -50.55 35.02
C ALA A 526 -71.98 -49.06 35.17
N THR A 527 -71.57 -48.50 36.31
CA THR A 527 -71.51 -47.06 36.47
C THR A 527 -70.53 -46.53 35.41
N PRO A 528 -70.90 -45.50 34.62
CA PRO A 528 -70.01 -44.96 33.61
C PRO A 528 -68.66 -44.58 34.21
N LEU A 529 -67.57 -44.87 33.50
CA LEU A 529 -66.22 -44.59 33.98
C LEU A 529 -66.05 -43.11 34.39
N GLU A 530 -66.69 -42.18 33.68
CA GLU A 530 -66.69 -40.75 33.97
C GLU A 530 -67.29 -40.37 35.34
N ASP A 531 -68.13 -41.23 35.90
CA ASP A 531 -68.75 -41.06 37.23
C ASP A 531 -67.94 -41.78 38.34
N LEU A 532 -67.17 -42.82 37.99
CA LEU A 532 -66.32 -43.59 38.91
C LEU A 532 -64.89 -43.03 39.02
N TYR A 533 -64.41 -42.44 37.93
CA TYR A 533 -63.05 -41.97 37.74
C TYR A 533 -63.08 -40.60 37.08
N THR A 534 -62.62 -39.58 37.82
CA THR A 534 -62.41 -38.25 37.26
C THR A 534 -60.91 -38.05 37.00
N PRO A 535 -60.48 -37.84 35.75
CA PRO A 535 -59.07 -37.60 35.41
C PRO A 535 -58.46 -36.34 36.08
N THR A 536 -59.27 -35.51 36.75
CA THR A 536 -58.85 -34.22 37.33
C THR A 536 -57.93 -34.29 38.55
N ASP A 537 -57.59 -35.47 39.08
CA ASP A 537 -56.72 -35.59 40.27
C ASP A 537 -55.22 -35.82 39.94
N TYR A 538 -54.86 -36.05 38.66
CA TYR A 538 -53.47 -36.33 38.26
C TYR A 538 -52.57 -35.11 38.24
N CYS A 539 -53.16 -33.95 37.95
CA CYS A 539 -52.45 -32.69 37.97
C CYS A 539 -52.97 -31.87 39.14
N ALA A 540 -52.20 -31.83 40.23
CA ALA A 540 -52.40 -30.81 41.24
C ALA A 540 -52.50 -29.46 40.53
N ALA A 541 -53.47 -28.62 40.93
CA ALA A 541 -53.87 -27.40 40.23
C ALA A 541 -52.77 -26.32 40.04
N ASP A 542 -51.52 -26.61 40.43
CA ASP A 542 -50.36 -25.72 40.38
C ASP A 542 -49.21 -26.22 39.46
N GLU A 543 -49.35 -27.35 38.74
CA GLU A 543 -48.36 -27.80 37.73
C GLU A 543 -48.66 -27.24 36.32
N PRO A 544 -47.64 -26.98 35.47
CA PRO A 544 -47.81 -26.35 34.16
C PRO A 544 -48.60 -27.24 33.20
N VAL A 545 -49.53 -26.60 32.48
CA VAL A 545 -50.57 -27.22 31.62
C VAL A 545 -50.01 -28.12 30.50
N ASP A 546 -48.72 -28.02 30.15
CA ASP A 546 -48.08 -28.80 29.07
C ASP A 546 -47.75 -30.25 29.47
N VAL A 547 -47.45 -30.54 30.75
CA VAL A 547 -47.06 -31.90 31.19
C VAL A 547 -48.28 -32.83 31.33
N CYS A 548 -49.47 -32.25 31.48
CA CYS A 548 -50.73 -32.99 31.67
C CYS A 548 -51.39 -33.43 30.36
N ALA A 549 -50.91 -32.97 29.21
CA ALA A 549 -51.49 -33.30 27.91
C ALA A 549 -50.97 -34.64 27.35
N GLU A 550 -49.89 -35.16 27.94
CA GLU A 550 -49.14 -36.31 27.43
C GLU A 550 -49.16 -37.51 28.40
N LEU A 551 -49.63 -37.31 29.64
CA LEU A 551 -49.70 -38.33 30.69
C LEU A 551 -51.07 -39.01 30.74
N GLY A 552 -51.12 -40.34 30.61
CA GLY A 552 -52.36 -41.12 30.70
C GLY A 552 -52.09 -42.61 30.73
N CYS A 553 -53.13 -43.43 30.90
CA CYS A 553 -52.96 -44.87 30.79
C CYS A 553 -52.76 -45.26 29.32
N MET A 554 -51.60 -45.82 28.99
CA MET A 554 -51.23 -46.22 27.63
C MET A 554 -51.63 -47.68 27.34
N TYR A 555 -52.10 -48.43 28.34
CA TYR A 555 -52.49 -49.82 28.14
C TYR A 555 -53.83 -49.94 27.39
N PRO A 556 -53.88 -50.47 26.15
CA PRO A 556 -55.08 -50.42 25.31
C PRO A 556 -56.30 -51.17 25.87
N MET A 557 -56.10 -52.07 26.83
CA MET A 557 -57.20 -52.81 27.46
C MET A 557 -57.70 -52.16 28.75
N ALA A 558 -57.07 -51.10 29.27
CA ALA A 558 -57.58 -50.41 30.44
C ALA A 558 -58.84 -49.58 30.09
N SER A 559 -59.72 -49.41 31.07
CA SER A 559 -60.95 -48.63 30.93
C SER A 559 -60.66 -47.14 30.70
N ASN A 560 -59.63 -46.59 31.32
CA ASN A 560 -59.19 -45.20 31.13
C ASN A 560 -58.06 -45.06 30.10
N TYR A 561 -57.92 -46.02 29.17
CA TYR A 561 -56.92 -45.96 28.10
C TYR A 561 -57.04 -44.64 27.32
N ASP A 562 -55.93 -43.93 27.24
CA ASP A 562 -55.80 -42.71 26.45
C ASP A 562 -54.88 -42.97 25.25
N PRO A 563 -55.42 -43.04 24.02
CA PRO A 563 -54.61 -43.23 22.82
C PRO A 563 -53.77 -42.00 22.44
N GLU A 564 -53.98 -40.86 23.09
CA GLU A 564 -53.20 -39.63 22.91
C GLU A 564 -52.11 -39.48 23.99
N ALA A 565 -52.12 -40.32 25.03
CA ALA A 565 -51.04 -40.35 26.02
C ALA A 565 -49.76 -40.88 25.37
N THR A 566 -48.66 -40.16 25.60
CA THR A 566 -47.32 -40.54 25.18
C THR A 566 -46.50 -41.06 26.35
N THR A 567 -46.91 -40.79 27.60
CA THR A 567 -46.25 -41.22 28.83
C THR A 567 -47.25 -41.90 29.79
N GLU A 568 -46.87 -43.05 30.35
CA GLU A 568 -47.74 -43.86 31.20
C GLU A 568 -47.94 -43.22 32.59
N SER A 569 -49.20 -43.01 33.00
CA SER A 569 -49.52 -42.38 34.28
C SER A 569 -49.37 -43.32 35.48
N GLY A 570 -49.29 -44.62 35.27
CA GLY A 570 -49.20 -45.65 36.31
C GLY A 570 -50.54 -45.99 36.97
N ASP A 571 -51.61 -45.30 36.58
CA ASP A 571 -52.95 -45.42 37.15
C ASP A 571 -53.97 -45.90 36.11
N CYS A 572 -53.57 -46.87 35.28
CA CYS A 572 -54.50 -47.62 34.46
C CYS A 572 -55.64 -48.19 35.32
N VAL A 573 -56.87 -47.89 34.92
CA VAL A 573 -58.10 -48.30 35.60
C VAL A 573 -58.68 -49.49 34.87
N TRP A 574 -58.93 -50.56 35.61
CA TRP A 574 -59.72 -51.69 35.16
C TRP A 574 -61.00 -51.72 35.98
N THR A 575 -62.12 -51.44 35.32
CA THR A 575 -63.44 -51.42 35.94
C THR A 575 -64.02 -52.83 36.00
N GLY A 576 -64.60 -53.18 37.13
CA GLY A 576 -65.34 -54.42 37.26
C GLY A 576 -65.61 -54.72 38.72
N CYS A 577 -66.25 -55.84 38.97
CA CYS A 577 -66.48 -56.27 40.34
C CYS A 577 -65.16 -56.63 41.04
N THR A 578 -64.78 -55.85 42.05
CA THR A 578 -63.58 -56.05 42.88
C THR A 578 -63.86 -56.92 44.12
N ASP A 579 -65.13 -57.24 44.38
CA ASP A 579 -65.51 -58.11 45.48
C ASP A 579 -65.34 -59.59 45.11
N SER A 580 -64.38 -60.25 45.76
CA SER A 580 -64.09 -61.68 45.57
C SER A 580 -65.24 -62.64 45.92
N GLU A 581 -66.29 -62.16 46.61
CA GLU A 581 -67.48 -62.96 46.93
C GLU A 581 -68.55 -62.92 45.81
N ALA A 582 -68.42 -62.06 44.81
CA ALA A 582 -69.36 -61.98 43.69
C ALA A 582 -69.11 -63.06 42.62
N PHE A 583 -70.16 -63.46 41.90
CA PHE A 583 -70.03 -64.44 40.82
C PHE A 583 -69.23 -63.94 39.63
N ASN A 584 -69.25 -62.63 39.39
CA ASN A 584 -68.50 -61.95 38.34
C ASN A 584 -67.28 -61.19 38.87
N TYR A 585 -66.71 -61.62 40.00
CA TYR A 585 -65.46 -61.07 40.51
C TYR A 585 -64.37 -61.05 39.43
N ASN A 586 -63.75 -59.89 39.25
CA ASN A 586 -62.65 -59.68 38.34
C ASN A 586 -61.36 -59.40 39.14
N PRO A 587 -60.38 -60.32 39.18
CA PRO A 587 -59.15 -60.12 39.94
C PRO A 587 -58.21 -59.05 39.34
N VAL A 588 -58.43 -58.63 38.09
CA VAL A 588 -57.68 -57.55 37.44
C VAL A 588 -58.31 -56.18 37.69
N ALA A 589 -59.59 -56.13 38.09
CA ALA A 589 -60.27 -54.88 38.37
C ALA A 589 -59.64 -54.19 39.59
N ASN A 590 -59.27 -52.91 39.41
CA ASN A 590 -58.78 -52.06 40.49
C ASN A 590 -59.75 -50.92 40.83
N LEU A 591 -60.86 -50.83 40.09
CA LEU A 591 -61.96 -49.90 40.36
C LEU A 591 -63.29 -50.63 40.30
N GLU A 592 -64.03 -50.59 41.40
CA GLU A 592 -65.38 -51.13 41.50
C GLU A 592 -66.34 -50.29 40.65
N ASP A 593 -67.09 -50.92 39.75
CA ASP A 593 -68.02 -50.27 38.83
C ASP A 593 -69.50 -50.53 39.12
N ASP A 594 -69.79 -51.02 40.32
CA ASP A 594 -71.11 -51.44 40.78
C ASP A 594 -71.70 -52.58 39.94
N THR A 595 -70.87 -53.32 39.19
CA THR A 595 -71.33 -54.51 38.43
C THR A 595 -71.35 -55.79 39.24
N CYS A 596 -70.97 -55.79 40.52
CA CYS A 596 -70.97 -57.02 41.32
C CYS A 596 -72.35 -57.70 41.39
N THR A 597 -72.38 -58.97 41.00
CA THR A 597 -73.55 -59.85 41.01
C THR A 597 -73.39 -60.93 42.06
N TYR A 598 -74.34 -61.01 42.98
CA TYR A 598 -74.38 -62.03 44.05
C TYR A 598 -75.56 -63.00 43.90
N GLU A 599 -76.41 -62.78 42.89
CA GLU A 599 -77.61 -63.57 42.59
C GLU A 599 -77.71 -63.78 41.07
N ILE A 600 -78.34 -64.88 40.65
CA ILE A 600 -78.44 -65.25 39.24
C ILE A 600 -79.67 -64.59 38.60
N CYS A 601 -79.46 -63.90 37.47
CA CYS A 601 -80.55 -63.30 36.71
C CYS A 601 -81.37 -64.39 35.97
N PRO A 602 -82.72 -64.44 36.12
CA PRO A 602 -83.56 -65.40 35.40
C PRO A 602 -83.75 -65.11 33.89
N ASP A 603 -83.31 -63.95 33.39
CA ASP A 603 -83.28 -63.62 31.96
C ASP A 603 -81.93 -64.06 31.37
N PHE A 604 -81.86 -65.31 30.91
CA PHE A 604 -80.61 -65.93 30.49
C PHE A 604 -80.16 -65.49 29.10
N ASN A 605 -81.10 -65.06 28.27
CA ASN A 605 -80.79 -64.63 26.91
C ASN A 605 -80.57 -63.10 26.82
N GLY A 606 -80.84 -62.37 27.91
CA GLY A 606 -80.55 -60.95 28.06
C GLY A 606 -81.43 -60.05 27.20
N ASP A 607 -82.62 -60.51 26.79
CA ASP A 607 -83.55 -59.72 25.98
C ASP A 607 -84.45 -58.77 26.79
N GLY A 608 -84.24 -58.73 28.10
CA GLY A 608 -84.97 -57.92 29.06
C GLY A 608 -86.32 -58.54 29.45
N GLN A 609 -86.57 -59.82 29.17
CA GLN A 609 -87.82 -60.50 29.47
C GLN A 609 -87.56 -61.92 29.98
N VAL A 610 -88.15 -62.29 31.11
CA VAL A 610 -88.12 -63.70 31.55
C VAL A 610 -89.25 -64.42 30.86
N GLN A 611 -88.96 -65.13 29.77
CA GLN A 611 -89.99 -65.73 28.93
C GLN A 611 -89.73 -67.20 28.61
N ALA A 612 -90.51 -67.75 27.69
CA ALA A 612 -90.47 -69.18 27.39
C ALA A 612 -89.09 -69.65 26.93
N GLN A 613 -88.30 -68.76 26.33
CA GLN A 613 -86.95 -69.08 25.92
C GLN A 613 -86.03 -69.26 27.14
N ASP A 614 -86.10 -68.36 28.11
CA ASP A 614 -85.36 -68.46 29.37
C ASP A 614 -85.79 -69.66 30.20
N LEU A 615 -87.07 -70.05 30.12
CA LEU A 615 -87.52 -71.29 30.75
C LEU A 615 -86.92 -72.52 30.05
N LEU A 616 -86.73 -72.48 28.74
CA LEU A 616 -86.06 -73.57 28.03
C LEU A 616 -84.58 -73.63 28.43
N ASP A 617 -83.92 -72.48 28.56
CA ASP A 617 -82.53 -72.38 28.97
C ASP A 617 -82.35 -72.83 30.43
N PHE A 618 -83.25 -72.45 31.34
CA PHE A 618 -83.37 -73.01 32.69
C PHE A 618 -83.47 -74.55 32.68
N LEU A 619 -84.30 -75.10 31.79
CA LEU A 619 -84.52 -76.55 31.71
C LEU A 619 -83.33 -77.30 31.12
N LEU A 620 -82.45 -76.64 30.37
CA LEU A 620 -81.17 -77.23 29.96
C LEU A 620 -80.27 -77.46 31.19
N ALA A 621 -80.41 -76.64 32.22
CA ALA A 621 -79.72 -76.77 33.49
C ALA A 621 -80.43 -77.66 34.52
N TRP A 622 -81.58 -78.24 34.18
CA TRP A 622 -82.38 -79.00 35.13
C TRP A 622 -81.66 -80.23 35.69
N GLY A 623 -81.55 -80.31 37.01
CA GLY A 623 -80.89 -81.41 37.71
C GLY A 623 -79.37 -81.35 37.70
N MET A 624 -78.78 -80.23 37.26
CA MET A 624 -77.36 -79.97 37.46
C MET A 624 -77.07 -79.72 38.94
N THR A 625 -75.89 -80.17 39.39
CA THR A 625 -75.39 -80.03 40.75
C THR A 625 -74.03 -79.37 40.71
N TYR A 626 -73.82 -78.31 41.49
CA TYR A 626 -72.64 -77.44 41.44
C TYR A 626 -71.80 -77.55 42.70
#